data_AF-A0AAD0XBV4-F1
#
_entry.id   AF-A0AAD0XBV4-F1
#
_cell.length_a   1.000
_cell.length_b   1.000
_cell.length_c   1.000
_cell.angle_alpha   90.00
_cell.angle_beta   90.00
_cell.angle_gamma   90.00
#
_symmetry.space_group_name_H-M   'P 1'
#
loop_
_entity.id
_entity.type
_entity.pdbx_description
1 polymer ?
#
loop_
_entity_poly.entity_id
_entity_poly.type
_entity_poly.pdbx_seq_one_letter_code
_entity_poly.pdbx_strand_id
1 'polypeptide(L)'
;MRTRAFFTKRVSFIFVLFTLFSFKGAAQQQEQTLILAGSTINSCSANAAQSCNTQNNSKSQSVFKVTNTNIEQIKLNWPTNNTNNQANVLNTLRALSSKNANAVSKSELLWQWRDINNEQLNSLTKQEFNFVFDMLEQPHVNTTPKSELQSNGILQFIAGSLKVANPTPTLLIISAAQRDPYAQVEALKTLLPKGVTSQWLPLTPALAKAITNNTCSDLPVLRHSQMNLYNRSNVYPELTKAEQTLCNNGVEALVNLINTSTGVLFSDGKAKNALKALYDENNTAYPWTSALKTRPVIVGLGAGSKIQSEKVYLSQHQSEAILKAKLAPQPTALNGLNTFTYGPLSTRFSEQNQTLNLAGTLNTAKQKNGDIKHGFGIDENTALVVIKSNKGNLMTVIGQSGVAHLSTQQKANSYNYSYWPARSVIDITNAGFELSERTISQALAPVKIPPLPVQRFANILTDSKLRSLTQAMCLSQEQSAVGQQDDLLINLTATKNTHYYRVNTQPYGCALSNLSLNVERF
;
A
#
# COMPACT_ATOMS: atom_id res chain seq x y z
N MET A 1 -0.01 87.33 48.32
CA MET A 1 0.58 87.06 49.65
C MET A 1 0.04 85.73 50.13
N ARG A 2 0.94 84.74 50.27
CA ARG A 2 0.96 83.60 51.21
C ARG A 2 -0.30 82.72 51.46
N THR A 3 -0.16 81.44 51.05
CA THR A 3 -0.38 80.17 51.80
C THR A 3 -1.78 79.88 52.40
N ARG A 4 -2.33 78.66 52.48
CA ARG A 4 -1.93 77.25 52.26
C ARG A 4 -3.25 76.46 52.41
N ALA A 5 -3.50 75.40 51.64
CA ALA A 5 -4.29 74.26 52.11
C ALA A 5 -4.06 73.02 51.22
N PHE A 6 -3.77 71.91 51.88
CA PHE A 6 -3.47 70.58 51.33
C PHE A 6 -4.68 69.97 50.60
N PHE A 7 -4.43 69.34 49.45
CA PHE A 7 -5.34 68.36 48.84
C PHE A 7 -4.55 67.08 48.53
N THR A 8 -4.88 65.99 49.23
CA THR A 8 -4.53 64.63 48.84
C THR A 8 -5.82 63.86 48.63
N LYS A 9 -6.27 63.71 47.38
CA LYS A 9 -7.32 62.75 46.99
C LYS A 9 -6.68 61.63 46.18
N ARG A 10 -6.74 60.42 46.76
CA ARG A 10 -6.43 59.16 46.10
C ARG A 10 -7.45 58.91 44.99
N VAL A 11 -6.99 58.84 43.74
CA VAL A 11 -7.77 58.36 42.60
C VAL A 11 -7.61 56.84 42.55
N SER A 12 -8.70 56.12 42.78
CA SER A 12 -8.74 54.66 42.65
C SER A 12 -8.91 54.32 41.17
N PHE A 13 -7.86 53.79 40.54
CA PHE A 13 -7.89 53.24 39.20
C PHE A 13 -8.48 51.83 39.26
N ILE A 14 -9.71 51.66 38.79
CA ILE A 14 -10.33 50.35 38.57
C ILE A 14 -9.75 49.79 37.26
N PHE A 15 -8.78 48.88 37.36
CA PHE A 15 -8.34 48.03 36.26
C PHE A 15 -9.40 46.96 36.01
N VAL A 16 -10.20 47.12 34.95
CA VAL A 16 -11.06 46.06 34.43
C VAL A 16 -10.16 45.08 33.66
N LEU A 17 -9.82 43.98 34.32
CA LEU A 17 -9.06 42.88 33.74
C LEU A 17 -9.99 42.10 32.77
N PHE A 18 -9.91 42.40 31.48
CA PHE A 18 -10.50 41.53 30.45
C PHE A 18 -9.73 40.21 30.44
N THR A 19 -10.24 39.20 31.17
CA THR A 19 -9.81 37.82 31.01
C THR A 19 -10.25 37.34 29.63
N LEU A 20 -9.34 37.42 28.66
CA LEU A 20 -9.40 36.64 27.43
C LEU A 20 -9.41 35.17 27.82
N PHE A 21 -10.60 34.58 27.95
CA PHE A 21 -10.77 33.14 27.93
C PHE A 21 -10.35 32.66 26.55
N SER A 22 -9.06 32.34 26.41
CA SER A 22 -8.57 31.49 25.34
C SER A 22 -9.22 30.11 25.50
N PHE A 23 -10.40 29.94 24.91
CA PHE A 23 -10.93 28.61 24.61
C PHE A 23 -9.92 27.94 23.68
N LYS A 24 -8.98 27.19 24.27
CA LYS A 24 -8.32 26.09 23.57
C LYS A 24 -9.43 25.09 23.29
N GLY A 25 -10.12 25.25 22.16
CA GLY A 25 -10.89 24.17 21.58
C GLY A 25 -9.93 23.00 21.42
N ALA A 26 -10.04 21.99 22.28
CA ALA A 26 -9.41 20.71 22.03
C ALA A 26 -9.96 20.26 20.69
N ALA A 27 -9.13 20.26 19.65
CA ALA A 27 -9.53 19.75 18.35
C ALA A 27 -10.02 18.31 18.56
N GLN A 28 -11.33 18.12 18.47
CA GLN A 28 -11.95 16.82 18.70
C GLN A 28 -11.37 15.86 17.69
N GLN A 29 -10.69 14.82 18.19
CA GLN A 29 -10.02 13.86 17.33
C GLN A 29 -11.08 13.19 16.44
N GLN A 30 -10.89 13.30 15.12
CA GLN A 30 -11.80 12.70 14.16
C GLN A 30 -11.82 11.18 14.32
N GLU A 31 -13.01 10.61 14.52
CA GLU A 31 -13.19 9.16 14.53
C GLU A 31 -12.88 8.59 13.15
N GLN A 32 -11.94 7.66 13.09
CA GLN A 32 -11.45 7.11 11.83
C GLN A 32 -10.86 5.71 12.02
N THR A 33 -11.20 4.79 11.13
CA THR A 33 -10.60 3.45 11.08
C THR A 33 -9.72 3.34 9.83
N LEU A 34 -8.43 3.04 10.05
CA LEU A 34 -7.47 2.73 8.99
C LEU A 34 -7.25 1.23 8.94
N ILE A 35 -7.36 0.64 7.76
CA ILE A 35 -7.12 -0.78 7.53
C ILE A 35 -5.99 -0.89 6.50
N LEU A 36 -4.82 -1.29 6.96
CA LEU A 36 -3.58 -1.30 6.19
C LEU A 36 -3.21 -2.76 5.89
N ALA A 37 -3.66 -3.31 4.76
CA ALA A 37 -3.36 -4.69 4.37
C ALA A 37 -2.02 -4.81 3.62
N GLY A 38 -1.19 -5.80 3.95
CA GLY A 38 0.13 -5.97 3.33
C GLY A 38 0.11 -6.39 1.86
N SER A 39 -1.03 -6.78 1.32
CA SER A 39 -1.21 -7.21 -0.07
C SER A 39 -2.64 -6.99 -0.54
N THR A 40 -2.92 -7.32 -1.80
CA THR A 40 -4.27 -7.71 -2.21
C THR A 40 -4.81 -8.80 -1.30
N ILE A 41 -6.11 -8.74 -1.00
CA ILE A 41 -6.77 -9.74 -0.16
C ILE A 41 -7.19 -10.90 -1.06
N ASN A 42 -6.61 -12.07 -0.82
CA ASN A 42 -7.03 -13.30 -1.50
C ASN A 42 -8.28 -13.86 -0.80
N SER A 43 -9.26 -14.33 -1.57
CA SER A 43 -10.43 -15.08 -1.08
C SER A 43 -10.10 -16.53 -0.72
N CYS A 44 -8.86 -16.98 -0.94
CA CYS A 44 -8.42 -18.35 -0.71
C CYS A 44 -7.75 -18.52 0.66
N SER A 45 -8.20 -19.52 1.43
CA SER A 45 -7.58 -19.91 2.69
C SER A 45 -6.26 -20.66 2.48
N ALA A 46 -5.35 -20.57 3.47
CA ALA A 46 -3.99 -21.13 3.42
C ALA A 46 -3.95 -22.67 3.22
N ASN A 47 -5.00 -23.39 3.64
CA ASN A 47 -5.09 -24.85 3.48
C ASN A 47 -5.42 -25.29 2.05
N ALA A 48 -5.74 -24.36 1.15
CA ALA A 48 -6.06 -24.62 -0.26
C ALA A 48 -5.06 -23.95 -1.22
N ALA A 49 -3.85 -23.59 -0.78
CA ALA A 49 -2.85 -22.91 -1.62
C ALA A 49 -2.49 -23.72 -2.88
N GLN A 50 -2.52 -25.06 -2.82
CA GLN A 50 -2.35 -25.92 -4.00
C GLN A 50 -3.58 -25.96 -4.93
N SER A 51 -4.79 -25.73 -4.40
CA SER A 51 -6.05 -25.78 -5.17
C SER A 51 -6.49 -24.42 -5.72
N CYS A 52 -6.04 -23.30 -5.12
CA CYS A 52 -6.32 -21.97 -5.66
C CYS A 52 -5.45 -21.60 -6.86
N ASN A 53 -4.35 -22.32 -7.08
CA ASN A 53 -3.55 -22.20 -8.30
C ASN A 53 -4.21 -22.87 -9.51
N THR A 54 -5.18 -23.76 -9.31
CA THR A 54 -5.86 -24.50 -10.40
C THR A 54 -7.24 -23.97 -10.75
N GLN A 55 -7.93 -23.22 -9.87
CA GLN A 55 -9.28 -22.70 -10.16
C GLN A 55 -9.38 -21.19 -10.46
N ASN A 56 -8.31 -20.40 -10.27
CA ASN A 56 -8.28 -19.00 -10.76
C ASN A 56 -7.87 -18.86 -12.24
N ASN A 57 -7.71 -19.98 -12.95
CA ASN A 57 -7.29 -20.04 -14.36
C ASN A 57 -8.44 -20.23 -15.35
N SER A 58 -9.69 -19.89 -15.02
CA SER A 58 -10.78 -20.03 -15.98
C SER A 58 -11.85 -18.94 -15.84
N LYS A 59 -11.79 -17.97 -16.77
CA LYS A 59 -12.87 -17.09 -17.27
C LYS A 59 -12.86 -15.58 -16.92
N SER A 60 -11.88 -15.05 -16.19
CA SER A 60 -11.73 -13.58 -15.98
C SER A 60 -10.34 -13.01 -16.34
N GLN A 61 -9.50 -13.79 -17.02
CA GLN A 61 -8.20 -13.30 -17.47
C GLN A 61 -8.34 -12.63 -18.84
N SER A 62 -7.69 -11.47 -19.03
CA SER A 62 -7.60 -10.79 -20.33
C SER A 62 -7.20 -11.79 -21.42
N VAL A 63 -7.98 -11.82 -22.49
CA VAL A 63 -7.68 -12.62 -23.68
C VAL A 63 -7.28 -11.71 -24.83
N PHE A 64 -6.38 -12.22 -25.67
CA PHE A 64 -5.74 -11.47 -26.75
C PHE A 64 -6.01 -12.17 -28.06
N LYS A 65 -6.30 -11.39 -29.10
CA LYS A 65 -6.52 -11.91 -30.44
C LYS A 65 -5.80 -11.04 -31.46
N VAL A 66 -5.08 -11.69 -32.37
CA VAL A 66 -4.45 -11.03 -33.50
C VAL A 66 -5.41 -11.08 -34.68
N THR A 67 -5.86 -9.92 -35.13
CA THR A 67 -6.78 -9.76 -36.26
C THR A 67 -6.20 -8.76 -37.25
N ASN A 68 -6.62 -8.84 -38.52
CA ASN A 68 -6.19 -7.85 -39.52
C ASN A 68 -6.57 -6.43 -39.10
N THR A 69 -7.74 -6.24 -38.48
CA THR A 69 -8.17 -4.96 -37.92
C THR A 69 -7.18 -4.42 -36.89
N ASN A 70 -6.77 -5.25 -35.92
CA ASN A 70 -5.83 -4.82 -34.89
C ASN A 70 -4.43 -4.54 -35.46
N ILE A 71 -3.99 -5.32 -36.46
CA ILE A 71 -2.70 -5.09 -37.17
C ILE A 71 -2.70 -3.73 -37.86
N GLU A 72 -3.78 -3.38 -38.58
CA GLU A 72 -3.89 -2.07 -39.23
C GLU A 72 -3.94 -0.92 -38.20
N GLN A 73 -4.65 -1.09 -37.09
CA GLN A 73 -4.67 -0.08 -36.03
C GLN A 73 -3.30 0.11 -35.36
N ILE A 74 -2.53 -0.97 -35.18
CA ILE A 74 -1.15 -0.91 -34.65
C ILE A 74 -0.23 -0.18 -35.65
N LYS A 75 -0.40 -0.42 -36.95
CA LYS A 75 0.36 0.28 -37.99
C LYS A 75 0.05 1.78 -38.01
N LEU A 76 -1.22 2.16 -37.90
CA LEU A 76 -1.63 3.57 -37.97
C LEU A 76 -1.23 4.37 -36.72
N ASN A 77 -1.28 3.74 -35.53
CA ASN A 77 -1.16 4.45 -34.26
C ASN A 77 0.11 4.10 -33.46
N TRP A 78 1.17 3.68 -34.15
CA TRP A 78 2.41 3.27 -33.49
C TRP A 78 2.94 4.37 -32.53
N PRO A 79 3.33 4.03 -31.29
CA PRO A 79 3.47 5.02 -30.22
C PRO A 79 4.84 5.71 -30.20
N THR A 80 5.77 5.34 -31.08
CA THR A 80 7.14 5.87 -31.15
C THR A 80 7.51 6.22 -32.61
N ASN A 81 8.68 6.82 -32.80
CA ASN A 81 9.26 7.02 -34.14
C ASN A 81 10.11 5.82 -34.63
N ASN A 82 10.12 4.69 -33.89
CA ASN A 82 10.91 3.53 -34.25
C ASN A 82 10.20 2.68 -35.31
N THR A 83 10.34 3.08 -36.57
CA THR A 83 9.74 2.42 -37.73
C THR A 83 10.28 1.00 -37.97
N ASN A 84 11.51 0.72 -37.56
CA ASN A 84 12.09 -0.62 -37.63
C ASN A 84 11.37 -1.59 -36.69
N ASN A 85 11.19 -1.21 -35.41
CA ASN A 85 10.41 -2.02 -34.46
C ASN A 85 8.97 -2.19 -34.95
N GLN A 86 8.35 -1.13 -35.47
CA GLN A 86 7.00 -1.19 -36.03
C GLN A 86 6.90 -2.23 -37.15
N ALA A 87 7.78 -2.15 -38.16
CA ALA A 87 7.77 -3.08 -39.30
C ALA A 87 7.97 -4.53 -38.86
N ASN A 88 8.92 -4.78 -37.96
CA ASN A 88 9.22 -6.12 -37.45
C ASN A 88 8.05 -6.68 -36.63
N VAL A 89 7.42 -5.86 -35.79
CA VAL A 89 6.21 -6.23 -35.05
C VAL A 89 5.08 -6.61 -35.98
N LEU A 90 4.82 -5.79 -37.02
CA LEU A 90 3.75 -6.09 -37.99
C LEU A 90 4.00 -7.41 -38.72
N ASN A 91 5.26 -7.73 -39.05
CA ASN A 91 5.61 -9.02 -39.65
C ASN A 91 5.34 -10.19 -38.70
N THR A 92 5.74 -10.08 -37.43
CA THR A 92 5.46 -11.10 -36.41
C THR A 92 3.97 -11.27 -36.17
N LEU A 93 3.20 -10.18 -36.10
CA LEU A 93 1.74 -10.25 -35.91
C LEU A 93 1.04 -10.91 -37.09
N ARG A 94 1.48 -10.70 -38.34
CA ARG A 94 0.94 -11.42 -39.51
C ARG A 94 1.26 -12.92 -39.46
N ALA A 95 2.43 -13.30 -38.97
CA ALA A 95 2.77 -14.70 -38.75
C ALA A 95 1.97 -15.33 -37.58
N LEU A 96 1.61 -14.54 -36.56
CA LEU A 96 0.75 -14.99 -35.47
C LEU A 96 -0.72 -15.12 -35.90
N SER A 97 -1.23 -14.24 -36.76
CA SER A 97 -2.61 -14.29 -37.23
C SER A 97 -2.89 -15.52 -38.09
N SER A 98 -1.90 -16.01 -38.85
CA SER A 98 -2.03 -17.25 -39.61
C SER A 98 -2.02 -18.52 -38.74
N LYS A 99 -1.38 -18.45 -37.56
CA LYS A 99 -1.31 -19.56 -36.59
C LYS A 99 -2.50 -19.62 -35.62
N ASN A 100 -3.14 -18.48 -35.31
CA ASN A 100 -4.16 -18.39 -34.26
C ASN A 100 -5.50 -17.84 -34.75
N ALA A 101 -6.49 -18.72 -34.92
CA ALA A 101 -7.87 -18.31 -35.17
C ALA A 101 -8.62 -17.83 -33.90
N ASN A 102 -8.17 -18.28 -32.72
CA ASN A 102 -8.85 -18.10 -31.43
C ASN A 102 -8.14 -17.10 -30.51
N ALA A 103 -8.87 -16.57 -29.53
CA ALA A 103 -8.28 -15.72 -28.50
C ALA A 103 -7.46 -16.57 -27.51
N VAL A 104 -6.31 -16.04 -27.09
CA VAL A 104 -5.34 -16.73 -26.22
C VAL A 104 -5.03 -15.90 -24.97
N SER A 105 -4.44 -16.51 -23.95
CA SER A 105 -3.96 -15.78 -22.77
C SER A 105 -2.71 -14.94 -23.11
N LYS A 106 -2.37 -13.98 -22.25
CA LYS A 106 -1.14 -13.18 -22.43
C LYS A 106 0.13 -14.04 -22.46
N SER A 107 0.20 -15.04 -21.59
CA SER A 107 1.36 -15.94 -21.50
C SER A 107 1.50 -16.78 -22.76
N GLU A 108 0.39 -17.29 -23.29
CA GLU A 108 0.38 -18.06 -24.54
C GLU A 108 0.82 -17.18 -25.72
N LEU A 109 0.24 -15.97 -25.84
CA LEU A 109 0.65 -15.02 -26.87
C LEU A 109 2.15 -14.69 -26.79
N LEU A 110 2.70 -14.51 -25.59
CA LEU A 110 4.13 -14.25 -25.38
C LEU A 110 4.99 -15.44 -25.81
N TRP A 111 4.60 -16.66 -25.49
CA TRP A 111 5.32 -17.87 -25.92
C TRP A 111 5.34 -17.99 -27.44
N GLN A 112 4.18 -17.89 -28.06
CA GLN A 112 4.06 -17.95 -29.52
C GLN A 112 4.84 -16.83 -30.22
N TRP A 113 4.90 -15.63 -29.63
CA TRP A 113 5.71 -14.55 -30.15
C TRP A 113 7.20 -14.88 -30.08
N ARG A 114 7.68 -15.43 -28.96
CA ARG A 114 9.09 -15.80 -28.76
C ARG A 114 9.55 -16.87 -29.75
N ASP A 115 8.67 -17.82 -30.07
CA ASP A 115 8.95 -18.85 -31.08
C ASP A 115 9.13 -18.28 -32.49
N ILE A 116 8.52 -17.13 -32.78
CA ILE A 116 8.67 -16.46 -34.07
C ILE A 116 9.87 -15.51 -34.05
N ASN A 117 9.97 -14.66 -33.04
CA ASN A 117 11.04 -13.66 -32.93
C ASN A 117 11.25 -13.16 -31.49
N ASN A 118 11.99 -13.94 -30.70
CA ASN A 118 12.35 -13.58 -29.32
C ASN A 118 13.24 -12.32 -29.24
N GLU A 119 14.18 -12.11 -30.18
CA GLU A 119 15.05 -10.93 -30.18
C GLU A 119 14.25 -9.64 -30.36
N GLN A 120 13.32 -9.61 -31.32
CA GLN A 120 12.43 -8.47 -31.54
C GLN A 120 11.52 -8.20 -30.34
N LEU A 121 11.00 -9.24 -29.69
CA LEU A 121 10.18 -9.04 -28.49
C LEU A 121 10.98 -8.36 -27.37
N ASN A 122 12.24 -8.76 -27.19
CA ASN A 122 13.13 -8.19 -26.19
C ASN A 122 13.66 -6.80 -26.57
N SER A 123 13.59 -6.40 -27.85
CA SER A 123 13.99 -5.06 -28.31
C SER A 123 12.91 -4.00 -28.17
N LEU A 124 11.67 -4.38 -27.81
CA LEU A 124 10.57 -3.44 -27.63
C LEU A 124 10.81 -2.57 -26.39
N THR A 125 10.60 -1.27 -26.57
CA THR A 125 10.48 -0.38 -25.40
C THR A 125 9.24 -0.77 -24.60
N LYS A 126 9.21 -0.42 -23.31
CA LYS A 126 8.04 -0.64 -22.46
C LYS A 126 6.76 0.01 -23.03
N GLN A 127 6.89 1.14 -23.71
CA GLN A 127 5.77 1.82 -24.37
C GLN A 127 5.23 1.02 -25.55
N GLU A 128 6.10 0.57 -26.45
CA GLU A 128 5.73 -0.26 -27.60
C GLU A 128 5.13 -1.59 -27.16
N PHE A 129 5.74 -2.25 -26.18
CA PHE A 129 5.22 -3.49 -25.60
C PHE A 129 3.81 -3.29 -25.03
N ASN A 130 3.60 -2.24 -24.23
CA ASN A 130 2.29 -1.97 -23.65
C ASN A 130 1.25 -1.65 -24.73
N PHE A 131 1.60 -0.81 -25.70
CA PHE A 131 0.74 -0.46 -26.82
C PHE A 131 0.28 -1.70 -27.58
N VAL A 132 1.20 -2.54 -28.04
CA VAL A 132 0.87 -3.73 -28.83
C VAL A 132 -0.09 -4.64 -28.07
N PHE A 133 0.22 -4.98 -26.81
CA PHE A 133 -0.65 -5.88 -26.05
C PHE A 133 -2.02 -5.26 -25.75
N ASP A 134 -2.07 -3.98 -25.44
CA ASP A 134 -3.32 -3.25 -25.20
C ASP A 134 -4.21 -3.20 -26.47
N MET A 135 -3.60 -3.06 -27.65
CA MET A 135 -4.31 -3.09 -28.94
C MET A 135 -4.84 -4.48 -29.31
N LEU A 136 -4.20 -5.55 -28.83
CA LEU A 136 -4.60 -6.94 -29.09
C LEU A 136 -5.62 -7.49 -28.08
N GLU A 137 -5.75 -6.85 -26.93
CA GLU A 137 -6.68 -7.24 -25.87
C GLU A 137 -8.13 -7.15 -26.35
N GLN A 138 -8.91 -8.18 -26.06
CA GLN A 138 -10.31 -8.26 -26.44
C GLN A 138 -11.22 -7.65 -25.35
N PRO A 139 -12.41 -7.13 -25.72
CA PRO A 139 -13.39 -6.67 -24.76
C PRO A 139 -13.73 -7.73 -23.72
N HIS A 140 -13.80 -7.33 -22.45
CA HIS A 140 -14.24 -8.23 -21.39
C HIS A 140 -15.75 -8.46 -21.52
N VAL A 141 -16.13 -9.71 -21.76
CA VAL A 141 -17.52 -10.13 -21.59
C VAL A 141 -17.74 -10.27 -20.09
N ASN A 142 -18.58 -9.41 -19.51
CA ASN A 142 -18.96 -9.46 -18.10
C ASN A 142 -19.54 -10.83 -17.77
N THR A 143 -18.70 -11.75 -17.31
CA THR A 143 -19.14 -13.01 -16.74
C THR A 143 -18.90 -12.90 -15.25
N THR A 144 -20.00 -12.80 -14.49
CA THR A 144 -19.95 -12.76 -13.04
C THR A 144 -19.18 -13.99 -12.54
N PRO A 145 -18.03 -13.83 -11.88
CA PRO A 145 -17.31 -14.96 -11.33
C PRO A 145 -18.22 -15.66 -10.32
N LYS A 146 -18.56 -16.94 -10.55
CA LYS A 146 -19.09 -17.84 -9.53
C LYS A 146 -17.94 -18.22 -8.59
N SER A 147 -17.45 -17.26 -7.80
CA SER A 147 -16.59 -17.58 -6.66
C SER A 147 -17.42 -17.40 -5.40
N GLU A 148 -17.67 -18.51 -4.72
CA GLU A 148 -18.25 -18.48 -3.39
C GLU A 148 -17.22 -17.82 -2.46
N LEU A 149 -17.53 -16.60 -2.01
CA LEU A 149 -16.63 -15.78 -1.21
C LEU A 149 -16.38 -16.49 0.13
N GLN A 150 -15.23 -17.17 0.27
CA GLN A 150 -14.86 -17.74 1.56
C GLN A 150 -14.59 -16.61 2.57
N SER A 151 -14.97 -16.85 3.83
CA SER A 151 -14.77 -15.93 4.94
C SER A 151 -13.29 -15.54 5.07
N ASN A 152 -12.99 -14.28 4.78
CA ASN A 152 -11.70 -13.65 5.09
C ASN A 152 -11.93 -12.64 6.24
N GLY A 153 -11.21 -12.82 7.35
CA GLY A 153 -11.35 -11.96 8.53
C GLY A 153 -11.08 -10.48 8.26
N ILE A 154 -10.22 -10.15 7.29
CA ILE A 154 -9.96 -8.76 6.88
C ILE A 154 -11.20 -8.17 6.17
N LEU A 155 -11.82 -8.91 5.25
CA LEU A 155 -13.03 -8.46 4.54
C LEU A 155 -14.21 -8.29 5.49
N GLN A 156 -14.38 -9.21 6.45
CA GLN A 156 -15.38 -9.09 7.51
C GLN A 156 -15.13 -7.86 8.38
N PHE A 157 -13.88 -7.60 8.75
CA PHE A 157 -13.50 -6.42 9.52
C PHE A 157 -13.81 -5.13 8.75
N ILE A 158 -13.44 -5.04 7.47
CA ILE A 158 -13.77 -3.90 6.60
C ILE A 158 -15.28 -3.63 6.61
N ALA A 159 -16.09 -4.66 6.37
CA ALA A 159 -17.54 -4.52 6.35
C ALA A 159 -18.12 -4.13 7.73
N GLY A 160 -17.56 -4.68 8.81
CA GLY A 160 -17.92 -4.31 10.18
C GLY A 160 -17.63 -2.84 10.47
N SER A 161 -16.40 -2.36 10.16
CA SER A 161 -16.01 -0.96 10.34
C SER A 161 -16.89 -0.01 9.54
N LEU A 162 -17.21 -0.37 8.29
CA LEU A 162 -18.12 0.40 7.44
C LEU A 162 -19.52 0.48 8.05
N LYS A 163 -20.08 -0.63 8.54
CA LYS A 163 -21.42 -0.67 9.16
C LYS A 163 -21.49 0.11 10.47
N VAL A 164 -20.41 0.11 11.27
CA VAL A 164 -20.31 0.92 12.48
C VAL A 164 -20.33 2.42 12.14
N ALA A 165 -19.65 2.82 11.06
CA ALA A 165 -19.63 4.21 10.61
C ALA A 165 -20.96 4.64 9.96
N ASN A 166 -21.65 3.74 9.26
CA ASN A 166 -22.96 3.99 8.65
C ASN A 166 -23.75 2.68 8.47
N PRO A 167 -25.01 2.57 8.93
CA PRO A 167 -25.83 1.36 8.78
C PRO A 167 -26.05 0.90 7.32
N THR A 168 -26.03 1.82 6.36
CA THR A 168 -26.13 1.56 4.92
C THR A 168 -24.85 2.04 4.22
N PRO A 169 -23.72 1.34 4.43
CA PRO A 169 -22.43 1.90 4.08
C PRO A 169 -22.15 1.89 2.59
N THR A 170 -21.49 2.95 2.12
CA THR A 170 -20.96 3.07 0.76
C THR A 170 -19.43 3.08 0.75
N LEU A 171 -18.82 2.32 -0.16
CA LEU A 171 -17.37 2.24 -0.32
C LEU A 171 -16.97 2.66 -1.74
N LEU A 172 -16.09 3.65 -1.85
CA LEU A 172 -15.47 4.04 -3.11
C LEU A 172 -14.19 3.23 -3.34
N ILE A 173 -14.10 2.52 -4.46
CA ILE A 173 -12.92 1.74 -4.85
C ILE A 173 -12.05 2.59 -5.79
N ILE A 174 -10.79 2.80 -5.42
CA ILE A 174 -9.81 3.58 -6.16
C ILE A 174 -8.70 2.64 -6.64
N SER A 175 -8.63 2.43 -7.95
CA SER A 175 -7.70 1.49 -8.60
C SER A 175 -6.43 2.14 -9.17
N ALA A 176 -6.16 3.39 -8.79
CA ALA A 176 -5.10 4.25 -9.33
C ALA A 176 -3.66 3.68 -9.22
N ALA A 177 -3.43 2.73 -8.32
CA ALA A 177 -2.12 2.11 -8.14
C ALA A 177 -1.72 1.22 -9.33
N GLN A 178 -2.68 0.73 -10.13
CA GLN A 178 -2.37 -0.10 -11.30
C GLN A 178 -1.88 0.74 -12.49
N ARG A 179 -1.24 0.08 -13.46
CA ARG A 179 -1.06 0.67 -14.80
C ARG A 179 -2.41 0.77 -15.51
N ASP A 180 -3.15 -0.34 -15.49
CA ASP A 180 -4.51 -0.44 -15.99
C ASP A 180 -5.49 -0.44 -14.80
N PRO A 181 -6.08 0.71 -14.44
CA PRO A 181 -7.00 0.81 -13.31
C PRO A 181 -8.36 0.14 -13.59
N TYR A 182 -8.67 -0.21 -14.84
CA TYR A 182 -9.95 -0.79 -15.23
C TYR A 182 -10.02 -2.29 -14.93
N ALA A 183 -8.91 -3.00 -15.17
CA ALA A 183 -8.84 -4.46 -15.15
C ALA A 183 -9.23 -5.11 -13.80
N GLN A 184 -9.02 -4.43 -12.67
CA GLN A 184 -9.28 -4.97 -11.33
C GLN A 184 -10.59 -4.50 -10.70
N VAL A 185 -11.37 -3.66 -11.38
CA VAL A 185 -12.57 -3.04 -10.79
C VAL A 185 -13.59 -4.09 -10.37
N GLU A 186 -13.93 -5.02 -11.25
CA GLU A 186 -14.94 -6.04 -10.97
C GLU A 186 -14.44 -7.06 -9.93
N ALA A 187 -13.17 -7.44 -9.98
CA ALA A 187 -12.56 -8.28 -8.94
C ALA A 187 -12.64 -7.61 -7.56
N LEU A 188 -12.35 -6.31 -7.45
CA LEU A 188 -12.43 -5.58 -6.18
C LEU A 188 -13.87 -5.39 -5.68
N LYS A 189 -14.83 -5.16 -6.59
CA LYS A 189 -16.26 -5.09 -6.23
C LYS A 189 -16.76 -6.42 -5.67
N THR A 190 -16.42 -7.51 -6.33
CA THR A 190 -16.85 -8.86 -5.93
C THR A 190 -16.19 -9.36 -4.64
N LEU A 191 -15.03 -8.82 -4.27
CA LEU A 191 -14.36 -9.13 -3.00
C LEU A 191 -15.12 -8.64 -1.76
N LEU A 192 -15.96 -7.60 -1.87
CA LEU A 192 -16.64 -7.06 -0.69
C LEU A 192 -17.82 -7.94 -0.28
N PRO A 193 -17.98 -8.25 1.01
CA PRO A 193 -19.07 -9.09 1.48
C PRO A 193 -20.42 -8.38 1.30
N LYS A 194 -21.51 -9.17 1.28
CA LYS A 194 -22.88 -8.66 1.12
C LYS A 194 -23.22 -7.59 2.18
N GLY A 195 -23.95 -6.57 1.75
CA GLY A 195 -24.42 -5.47 2.62
C GLY A 195 -23.49 -4.25 2.68
N VAL A 196 -22.47 -4.18 1.81
CA VAL A 196 -21.72 -2.95 1.53
C VAL A 196 -21.98 -2.56 0.08
N THR A 197 -22.47 -1.34 -0.16
CA THR A 197 -22.65 -0.82 -1.51
C THR A 197 -21.33 -0.26 -2.00
N SER A 198 -20.70 -0.90 -2.99
CA SER A 198 -19.43 -0.44 -3.54
C SER A 198 -19.57 0.12 -4.94
N GLN A 199 -18.88 1.23 -5.20
CA GLN A 199 -18.77 1.80 -6.55
C GLN A 199 -17.31 2.10 -6.86
N TRP A 200 -16.96 2.03 -8.14
CA TRP A 200 -15.65 2.43 -8.60
C TRP A 200 -15.59 3.95 -8.69
N LEU A 201 -14.57 4.55 -8.07
CA LEU A 201 -14.24 5.95 -8.27
C LEU A 201 -13.13 6.02 -9.32
N PRO A 202 -13.39 6.51 -10.54
CA PRO A 202 -12.43 6.55 -11.64
C PRO A 202 -11.30 7.57 -11.46
N LEU A 203 -10.77 7.69 -10.25
CA LEU A 203 -9.68 8.58 -9.91
C LEU A 203 -8.34 8.02 -10.44
N THR A 204 -8.07 8.25 -11.72
CA THR A 204 -6.83 7.83 -12.40
C THR A 204 -5.87 9.02 -12.56
N PRO A 205 -4.57 8.79 -12.83
CA PRO A 205 -3.65 9.88 -13.18
C PRO A 205 -4.11 10.71 -14.39
N ALA A 206 -4.74 10.07 -15.39
CA ALA A 206 -5.29 10.77 -16.54
C ALA A 206 -6.50 11.63 -16.17
N LEU A 207 -7.44 11.10 -15.37
CA LEU A 207 -8.57 11.89 -14.86
C LEU A 207 -8.08 13.08 -14.05
N ALA A 208 -7.14 12.86 -13.12
CA ALA A 208 -6.62 13.91 -12.26
C ALA A 208 -6.11 15.11 -13.08
N LYS A 209 -5.34 14.85 -14.15
CA LYS A 209 -4.86 15.89 -15.04
C LYS A 209 -5.97 16.54 -15.86
N ALA A 210 -6.90 15.74 -16.40
CA ALA A 210 -7.97 16.22 -17.26
C ALA A 210 -8.96 17.13 -16.51
N ILE A 211 -9.40 16.69 -15.33
CA ILE A 211 -10.43 17.37 -14.54
C ILE A 211 -9.92 18.68 -13.94
N THR A 212 -8.63 18.76 -13.58
CA THR A 212 -8.03 19.99 -13.04
C THR A 212 -7.74 21.02 -14.12
N ASN A 213 -7.48 20.56 -15.35
CA ASN A 213 -7.16 21.42 -16.48
C ASN A 213 -8.39 21.73 -17.35
N ASN A 214 -9.56 21.18 -17.03
CA ASN A 214 -10.77 21.26 -17.83
C ASN A 214 -10.59 20.74 -19.28
N THR A 215 -9.77 19.70 -19.46
CA THR A 215 -9.46 19.06 -20.76
C THR A 215 -10.02 17.64 -20.82
N CYS A 216 -11.28 17.46 -20.43
CA CYS A 216 -11.90 16.14 -20.34
C CYS A 216 -12.05 15.43 -21.69
N SER A 217 -12.10 16.16 -22.81
CA SER A 217 -12.03 15.60 -24.17
C SER A 217 -10.74 14.82 -24.43
N ASP A 218 -9.67 15.18 -23.72
CA ASP A 218 -8.31 14.68 -23.98
C ASP A 218 -7.98 13.45 -23.14
N LEU A 219 -8.96 12.92 -22.39
CA LEU A 219 -8.79 11.72 -21.56
C LEU A 219 -8.10 10.56 -22.30
N PRO A 220 -8.47 10.21 -23.55
CA PRO A 220 -7.75 9.16 -24.30
C PRO A 220 -6.25 9.46 -24.46
N VAL A 221 -5.89 10.70 -24.80
CA VAL A 221 -4.50 11.14 -24.97
C VAL A 221 -3.75 11.18 -23.63
N LEU A 222 -4.44 11.61 -22.57
CA LEU A 222 -3.90 11.65 -21.22
C LEU A 222 -3.66 10.24 -20.65
N ARG A 223 -4.50 9.25 -20.97
CA ARG A 223 -4.22 7.83 -20.61
C ARG A 223 -2.92 7.34 -21.27
N HIS A 224 -2.65 7.72 -22.52
CA HIS A 224 -1.40 7.38 -23.19
C HIS A 224 -0.20 8.02 -22.48
N SER A 225 -0.22 9.34 -22.29
CA SER A 225 0.93 10.10 -21.76
C SER A 225 1.16 9.88 -20.26
N GLN A 226 0.10 9.77 -19.45
CA GLN A 226 0.21 9.67 -18.00
C GLN A 226 0.36 8.23 -17.50
N MET A 227 -0.20 7.26 -18.22
CA MET A 227 -0.38 5.89 -17.75
C MET A 227 0.20 4.83 -18.70
N ASN A 228 0.58 5.20 -19.93
CA ASN A 228 1.06 4.27 -20.96
C ASN A 228 0.04 3.14 -21.20
N LEU A 229 -1.22 3.55 -21.42
CA LEU A 229 -2.39 2.69 -21.46
C LEU A 229 -3.30 3.01 -22.65
N TYR A 230 -3.52 2.05 -23.53
CA TYR A 230 -4.15 2.25 -24.85
C TYR A 230 -5.43 1.44 -25.02
N ASN A 231 -6.24 1.77 -26.04
CA ASN A 231 -7.41 0.99 -26.47
C ASN A 231 -8.49 0.71 -25.40
N ARG A 232 -8.50 1.46 -24.28
CA ARG A 232 -9.36 1.13 -23.14
C ARG A 232 -10.85 1.34 -23.41
N SER A 233 -11.21 2.25 -24.31
CA SER A 233 -12.62 2.46 -24.66
C SER A 233 -13.22 1.26 -25.40
N ASN A 234 -12.40 0.48 -26.10
CA ASN A 234 -12.83 -0.77 -26.72
C ASN A 234 -12.89 -1.92 -25.70
N VAL A 235 -11.90 -2.00 -24.81
CA VAL A 235 -11.79 -3.11 -23.84
C VAL A 235 -12.76 -2.98 -22.66
N TYR A 236 -12.97 -1.76 -22.16
CA TYR A 236 -13.79 -1.42 -21.00
C TYR A 236 -14.70 -0.21 -21.28
N PRO A 237 -15.66 -0.31 -22.22
CA PRO A 237 -16.48 0.82 -22.66
C PRO A 237 -17.25 1.50 -21.52
N GLU A 238 -17.90 0.72 -20.65
CA GLU A 238 -18.69 1.27 -19.53
C GLU A 238 -17.84 2.00 -18.51
N LEU A 239 -16.66 1.46 -18.17
CA LEU A 239 -15.77 2.10 -17.21
C LEU A 239 -15.13 3.37 -17.78
N THR A 240 -14.70 3.35 -19.05
CA THR A 240 -14.16 4.56 -19.68
C THR A 240 -15.21 5.66 -19.83
N LYS A 241 -16.47 5.29 -20.07
CA LYS A 241 -17.61 6.23 -20.06
C LYS A 241 -17.84 6.80 -18.66
N ALA A 242 -17.79 5.98 -17.61
CA ALA A 242 -17.91 6.45 -16.22
C ALA A 242 -16.79 7.43 -15.84
N GLU A 243 -15.54 7.19 -16.27
CA GLU A 243 -14.43 8.14 -16.10
C GLU A 243 -14.71 9.47 -16.82
N GLN A 244 -15.17 9.41 -18.07
CA GLN A 244 -15.52 10.60 -18.85
C GLN A 244 -16.64 11.41 -18.17
N THR A 245 -17.70 10.75 -17.71
CA THR A 245 -18.81 11.40 -17.01
C THR A 245 -18.34 12.09 -15.74
N LEU A 246 -17.52 11.43 -14.91
CA LEU A 246 -16.98 12.06 -13.71
C LEU A 246 -16.12 13.29 -14.05
N CYS A 247 -15.29 13.20 -15.10
CA CYS A 247 -14.48 14.32 -15.56
C CYS A 247 -15.36 15.53 -15.93
N ASN A 248 -16.37 15.30 -16.76
CA ASN A 248 -17.27 16.36 -17.25
C ASN A 248 -18.09 17.00 -16.11
N ASN A 249 -18.36 16.26 -15.03
CA ASN A 249 -19.05 16.78 -13.85
C ASN A 249 -18.17 17.69 -12.97
N GLY A 250 -16.84 17.66 -13.16
CA GLY A 250 -15.91 18.56 -12.51
C GLY A 250 -15.52 18.19 -11.08
N VAL A 251 -14.57 18.97 -10.55
CA VAL A 251 -13.91 18.73 -9.25
C VAL A 251 -14.91 18.74 -8.09
N GLU A 252 -15.90 19.63 -8.11
CA GLU A 252 -16.90 19.75 -7.04
C GLU A 252 -17.74 18.47 -6.91
N ALA A 253 -18.20 17.92 -8.04
CA ALA A 253 -18.96 16.67 -8.05
C ALA A 253 -18.13 15.49 -7.53
N LEU A 254 -16.84 15.41 -7.91
CA LEU A 254 -15.91 14.42 -7.37
C LEU A 254 -15.75 14.55 -5.84
N VAL A 255 -15.51 15.76 -5.34
CA VAL A 255 -15.37 16.02 -3.91
C VAL A 255 -16.66 15.67 -3.16
N ASN A 256 -17.83 16.02 -3.70
CA ASN A 256 -19.12 15.68 -3.10
C ASN A 256 -19.37 14.16 -3.06
N LEU A 257 -19.02 13.45 -4.14
CA LEU A 257 -19.11 11.98 -4.19
C LEU A 257 -18.23 11.34 -3.12
N ILE A 258 -17.02 11.86 -2.91
CA ILE A 258 -16.14 11.39 -1.82
C ILE A 258 -16.75 11.72 -0.46
N ASN A 259 -17.24 12.95 -0.27
CA ASN A 259 -17.76 13.42 1.01
C ASN A 259 -19.02 12.68 1.48
N THR A 260 -19.83 12.17 0.54
CA THR A 260 -21.03 11.39 0.82
C THR A 260 -20.76 9.90 1.03
N SER A 261 -19.54 9.43 0.76
CA SER A 261 -19.15 8.03 0.98
C SER A 261 -18.76 7.74 2.42
N THR A 262 -19.08 6.52 2.89
CA THR A 262 -18.67 6.04 4.23
C THR A 262 -17.18 5.73 4.29
N GLY A 263 -16.62 5.19 3.21
CA GLY A 263 -15.21 4.88 3.16
C GLY A 263 -14.63 4.88 1.76
N VAL A 264 -13.30 4.76 1.70
CA VAL A 264 -12.53 4.59 0.47
C VAL A 264 -11.60 3.38 0.58
N LEU A 265 -11.40 2.70 -0.54
CA LEU A 265 -10.44 1.61 -0.68
C LEU A 265 -9.43 1.96 -1.77
N PHE A 266 -8.16 2.02 -1.40
CA PHE A 266 -7.04 2.14 -2.32
C PHE A 266 -6.49 0.75 -2.65
N SER A 267 -6.51 0.40 -3.93
CA SER A 267 -6.03 -0.90 -4.39
C SER A 267 -4.52 -1.07 -4.24
N ASP A 268 -4.07 -2.31 -4.37
CA ASP A 268 -2.66 -2.61 -4.55
C ASP A 268 -2.17 -2.23 -5.96
N GLY A 269 -0.85 -2.26 -6.17
CA GLY A 269 -0.17 -1.89 -7.42
C GLY A 269 1.16 -1.18 -7.14
N LYS A 270 1.34 0.00 -7.74
CA LYS A 270 2.50 0.87 -7.56
C LYS A 270 2.09 2.14 -6.83
N ALA A 271 2.69 2.39 -5.68
CA ALA A 271 2.39 3.59 -4.87
C ALA A 271 2.58 4.88 -5.69
N LYS A 272 3.64 4.97 -6.51
CA LYS A 272 3.87 6.12 -7.41
C LYS A 272 2.68 6.43 -8.31
N ASN A 273 1.99 5.42 -8.84
CA ASN A 273 0.83 5.64 -9.71
C ASN A 273 -0.37 6.17 -8.91
N ALA A 274 -0.64 5.61 -7.73
CA ALA A 274 -1.70 6.10 -6.87
C ALA A 274 -1.46 7.56 -6.45
N LEU A 275 -0.20 7.92 -6.13
CA LEU A 275 0.17 9.28 -5.76
C LEU A 275 -0.02 10.29 -6.90
N LYS A 276 0.21 9.90 -8.17
CA LYS A 276 -0.09 10.76 -9.33
C LYS A 276 -1.58 11.11 -9.46
N ALA A 277 -2.48 10.36 -8.83
CA ALA A 277 -3.90 10.68 -8.79
C ALA A 277 -4.28 11.56 -7.58
N LEU A 278 -3.33 11.81 -6.66
CA LEU A 278 -3.53 12.59 -5.42
C LEU A 278 -2.72 13.89 -5.40
N TYR A 279 -1.61 13.94 -6.14
CA TYR A 279 -0.70 15.06 -6.19
C TYR A 279 -0.29 15.36 -7.63
N ASP A 280 -0.09 16.64 -7.92
CA ASP A 280 0.48 17.08 -9.19
C ASP A 280 2.01 16.85 -9.26
N GLU A 281 2.62 17.23 -10.38
CA GLU A 281 4.07 17.10 -10.62
C GLU A 281 4.92 17.95 -9.64
N ASN A 282 4.32 18.98 -9.02
CA ASN A 282 4.95 19.81 -8.00
C ASN A 282 4.70 19.27 -6.58
N ASN A 283 4.12 18.07 -6.45
CA ASN A 283 3.77 17.42 -5.20
C ASN A 283 2.72 18.22 -4.39
N THR A 284 1.92 19.05 -5.07
CA THR A 284 0.78 19.78 -4.52
C THR A 284 -0.44 18.87 -4.56
N ALA A 285 -1.17 18.81 -3.44
CA ALA A 285 -2.34 17.95 -3.33
C ALA A 285 -3.47 18.46 -4.25
N TYR A 286 -4.07 17.55 -5.02
CA TYR A 286 -5.31 17.86 -5.72
C TYR A 286 -6.48 18.10 -4.74
N PRO A 287 -7.53 18.85 -5.14
CA PRO A 287 -8.59 19.27 -4.22
C PRO A 287 -9.30 18.13 -3.47
N TRP A 288 -9.47 16.97 -4.11
CA TRP A 288 -10.11 15.80 -3.51
C TRP A 288 -9.25 15.05 -2.50
N THR A 289 -7.94 15.27 -2.46
CA THR A 289 -7.03 14.57 -1.54
C THR A 289 -7.39 14.84 -0.07
N SER A 290 -7.88 16.05 0.25
CA SER A 290 -8.38 16.38 1.59
C SER A 290 -9.68 15.61 1.92
N ALA A 291 -10.60 15.49 0.96
CA ALA A 291 -11.85 14.74 1.13
C ALA A 291 -11.60 13.24 1.37
N LEU A 292 -10.61 12.66 0.67
CA LEU A 292 -10.18 11.27 0.87
C LEU A 292 -9.58 11.05 2.26
N LYS A 293 -8.74 11.98 2.73
CA LYS A 293 -8.07 11.91 4.03
C LYS A 293 -9.04 11.86 5.21
N THR A 294 -10.22 12.46 5.07
CA THR A 294 -11.22 12.60 6.14
C THR A 294 -12.29 11.51 6.12
N ARG A 295 -12.16 10.47 5.27
CA ARG A 295 -13.17 9.40 5.27
C ARG A 295 -13.16 8.63 6.61
N PRO A 296 -14.34 8.27 7.14
CA PRO A 296 -14.46 7.48 8.38
C PRO A 296 -13.71 6.14 8.30
N VAL A 297 -13.75 5.47 7.15
CA VAL A 297 -13.01 4.22 6.94
C VAL A 297 -12.10 4.35 5.71
N ILE A 298 -10.80 4.11 5.91
CA ILE A 298 -9.80 4.15 4.84
C ILE A 298 -9.10 2.79 4.77
N VAL A 299 -9.36 2.07 3.69
CA VAL A 299 -8.76 0.78 3.39
C VAL A 299 -7.63 0.98 2.40
N GLY A 300 -6.46 0.45 2.71
CA GLY A 300 -5.34 0.37 1.78
C GLY A 300 -4.93 -1.07 1.59
N LEU A 301 -4.73 -1.50 0.36
CA LEU A 301 -4.19 -2.82 0.01
C LEU A 301 -2.79 -2.64 -0.57
N GLY A 302 -1.77 -3.27 0.01
CA GLY A 302 -0.38 -3.19 -0.44
C GLY A 302 0.09 -1.75 -0.70
N ALA A 303 0.30 -1.38 -1.96
CA ALA A 303 0.61 0.00 -2.33
C ALA A 303 -0.40 1.05 -1.82
N GLY A 304 -1.70 0.70 -1.77
CA GLY A 304 -2.75 1.52 -1.18
C GLY A 304 -2.58 1.75 0.32
N SER A 305 -1.94 0.82 1.06
CA SER A 305 -1.56 1.04 2.46
C SER A 305 -0.34 1.95 2.56
N LYS A 306 0.66 1.75 1.68
CA LYS A 306 1.88 2.58 1.65
C LYS A 306 1.55 4.06 1.51
N ILE A 307 0.61 4.43 0.65
CA ILE A 307 0.24 5.84 0.45
C ILE A 307 -0.46 6.49 1.64
N GLN A 308 -0.87 5.73 2.66
CA GLN A 308 -1.48 6.30 3.86
C GLN A 308 -0.47 6.98 4.79
N SER A 309 0.82 6.67 4.68
CA SER A 309 1.85 7.35 5.45
C SER A 309 1.95 8.85 5.11
N GLU A 310 2.61 9.63 5.97
CA GLU A 310 2.91 11.04 5.66
C GLU A 310 3.82 11.18 4.43
N LYS A 311 4.86 10.33 4.39
CA LYS A 311 5.83 10.25 3.31
C LYS A 311 5.91 8.83 2.79
N VAL A 312 5.88 8.71 1.47
CA VAL A 312 6.03 7.44 0.77
C VAL A 312 7.43 7.38 0.20
N TYR A 313 8.22 6.46 0.73
CA TYR A 313 9.57 6.22 0.25
C TYR A 313 9.50 5.20 -0.88
N LEU A 314 9.79 5.64 -2.10
CA LEU A 314 9.89 4.75 -3.23
C LEU A 314 11.22 3.99 -3.09
N SER A 315 11.14 2.69 -2.80
CA SER A 315 12.31 1.84 -2.61
C SER A 315 13.24 1.94 -3.82
N GLN A 316 14.50 2.29 -3.58
CA GLN A 316 15.61 1.87 -4.41
C GLN A 316 16.07 0.52 -3.85
N HIS A 317 16.10 -0.51 -4.70
CA HIS A 317 16.71 -1.78 -4.33
C HIS A 317 18.19 -1.53 -4.01
N GLN A 318 18.63 -1.88 -2.80
CA GLN A 318 19.86 -2.64 -2.51
C GLN A 318 20.14 -2.63 -0.99
N SER A 319 20.44 -3.82 -0.46
CA SER A 319 21.16 -4.04 0.81
C SER A 319 22.46 -3.22 0.90
N GLU A 320 23.07 -2.87 -0.24
CA GLU A 320 24.26 -2.01 -0.32
C GLU A 320 24.04 -0.58 0.21
N ALA A 321 22.82 -0.03 0.13
CA ALA A 321 22.54 1.36 0.51
C ALA A 321 22.65 1.60 2.03
N ILE A 322 22.34 0.59 2.85
CA ILE A 322 22.35 0.68 4.32
C ILE A 322 23.78 0.81 4.87
N LEU A 323 24.77 0.31 4.13
CA LEU A 323 26.15 0.23 4.60
C LEU A 323 27.09 1.15 3.84
N LYS A 324 26.70 1.61 2.63
CA LYS A 324 27.35 2.74 1.95
C LYS A 324 26.77 4.09 2.41
N ALA A 325 26.63 4.31 3.73
CA ALA A 325 26.00 5.49 4.34
C ALA A 325 26.50 6.87 3.86
N LYS A 326 27.59 6.94 3.07
CA LYS A 326 28.08 8.17 2.43
C LYS A 326 27.71 8.37 0.96
N LEU A 327 27.17 7.36 0.26
CA LEU A 327 26.97 7.40 -1.19
C LEU A 327 25.58 6.96 -1.68
N ALA A 328 24.72 6.46 -0.79
CA ALA A 328 23.35 6.11 -1.18
C ALA A 328 22.54 7.38 -1.48
N PRO A 329 21.90 7.50 -2.66
CA PRO A 329 20.99 8.59 -2.95
C PRO A 329 19.91 8.64 -1.87
N GLN A 330 19.56 9.84 -1.40
CA GLN A 330 18.40 10.00 -0.52
C GLN A 330 17.18 9.35 -1.18
N PRO A 331 16.44 8.46 -0.48
CA PRO A 331 15.29 7.81 -1.07
C PRO A 331 14.29 8.87 -1.53
N THR A 332 13.79 8.76 -2.75
CA THR A 332 12.78 9.68 -3.26
C THR A 332 11.52 9.56 -2.41
N ALA A 333 11.28 10.58 -1.58
CA ALA A 333 10.12 10.67 -0.71
C ALA A 333 9.03 11.52 -1.36
N LEU A 334 7.87 10.92 -1.61
CA LEU A 334 6.68 11.62 -2.10
C LEU A 334 5.71 11.89 -0.94
N ASN A 335 4.85 12.89 -1.07
CA ASN A 335 3.78 13.08 -0.08
C ASN A 335 2.81 11.89 -0.16
N GLY A 336 2.43 11.35 0.99
CA GLY A 336 1.29 10.45 1.11
C GLY A 336 0.09 11.15 1.73
N LEU A 337 -1.03 10.42 1.83
CA LEU A 337 -2.32 10.91 2.34
C LEU A 337 -2.24 11.42 3.78
N ASN A 338 -1.19 11.03 4.51
CA ASN A 338 -0.93 11.48 5.88
C ASN A 338 -2.09 11.15 6.84
N THR A 339 -2.67 9.95 6.69
CA THR A 339 -3.66 9.38 7.60
C THR A 339 -3.00 8.50 8.65
N PHE A 340 -1.96 7.77 8.27
CA PHE A 340 -1.08 7.03 9.19
C PHE A 340 0.16 7.87 9.50
N THR A 341 0.22 8.44 10.71
CA THR A 341 1.26 9.41 11.11
C THR A 341 2.36 8.81 11.99
N TYR A 342 2.36 7.50 12.19
CA TYR A 342 3.28 6.82 13.10
C TYR A 342 4.64 6.48 12.46
N GLY A 343 4.73 6.46 11.13
CA GLY A 343 5.95 6.14 10.42
C GLY A 343 5.71 5.65 8.97
N PRO A 344 6.78 5.37 8.21
CA PRO A 344 6.67 4.72 6.91
C PRO A 344 6.09 3.31 7.02
N LEU A 345 5.35 2.94 5.98
CA LEU A 345 4.74 1.64 5.80
C LEU A 345 5.47 0.87 4.69
N SER A 346 5.80 -0.38 4.98
CA SER A 346 6.23 -1.37 3.99
C SER A 346 5.23 -2.53 3.96
N THR A 347 5.07 -3.15 2.80
CA THR A 347 4.03 -4.17 2.54
C THR A 347 4.64 -5.33 1.79
N ARG A 348 4.01 -6.52 1.87
CA ARG A 348 4.62 -7.80 1.48
C ARG A 348 5.97 -7.97 2.16
N PHE A 349 6.00 -7.61 3.44
CA PHE A 349 7.21 -7.16 4.12
C PHE A 349 8.24 -8.29 4.23
N SER A 350 7.86 -9.39 4.86
CA SER A 350 8.73 -10.56 4.97
C SER A 350 8.88 -11.26 3.62
N GLU A 351 7.81 -11.30 2.81
CA GLU A 351 7.79 -11.97 1.51
C GLU A 351 8.78 -11.35 0.50
N GLN A 352 9.02 -10.04 0.61
CA GLN A 352 10.00 -9.31 -0.19
C GLN A 352 11.26 -8.91 0.58
N ASN A 353 11.50 -9.51 1.77
CA ASN A 353 12.69 -9.29 2.60
C ASN A 353 12.99 -7.79 2.86
N GLN A 354 11.95 -7.02 3.17
CA GLN A 354 11.98 -5.55 3.22
C GLN A 354 12.55 -4.98 4.53
N THR A 355 13.00 -5.81 5.48
CA THR A 355 13.53 -5.35 6.78
C THR A 355 14.65 -4.34 6.63
N LEU A 356 15.62 -4.66 5.78
CA LEU A 356 16.75 -3.80 5.51
C LEU A 356 16.32 -2.51 4.76
N ASN A 357 15.40 -2.60 3.79
CA ASN A 357 14.90 -1.40 3.11
C ASN A 357 14.18 -0.44 4.07
N LEU A 358 13.41 -0.98 5.02
CA LEU A 358 12.75 -0.18 6.05
C LEU A 358 13.77 0.42 7.03
N ALA A 359 14.78 -0.34 7.46
CA ALA A 359 15.89 0.16 8.26
C ALA A 359 16.65 1.31 7.57
N GLY A 360 17.00 1.15 6.29
CA GLY A 360 17.62 2.21 5.49
C GLY A 360 16.74 3.45 5.33
N THR A 361 15.43 3.25 5.23
CA THR A 361 14.47 4.37 5.27
C THR A 361 14.55 5.11 6.60
N LEU A 362 14.55 4.40 7.74
CA LEU A 362 14.64 5.03 9.07
C LEU A 362 15.96 5.78 9.29
N ASN A 363 17.06 5.31 8.72
CA ASN A 363 18.35 6.00 8.80
C ASN A 363 18.41 7.34 8.03
N THR A 364 17.59 7.48 6.99
CA THR A 364 17.66 8.61 6.04
C THR A 364 16.46 9.56 6.16
N ALA A 365 15.33 9.06 6.65
CA ALA A 365 14.08 9.77 6.70
C ALA A 365 14.02 10.81 7.84
N LYS A 366 13.68 12.04 7.47
CA LYS A 366 13.34 13.12 8.41
C LYS A 366 11.85 13.49 8.29
N GLN A 367 11.22 13.76 9.43
CA GLN A 367 9.91 14.39 9.53
C GLN A 367 10.07 15.90 9.77
N LYS A 368 9.02 16.69 9.51
CA LYS A 368 9.02 18.15 9.74
C LYS A 368 9.35 18.53 11.19
N ASN A 369 9.13 17.63 12.15
CA ASN A 369 9.27 17.85 13.59
C ASN A 369 10.33 16.94 14.25
N GLY A 370 11.23 16.31 13.49
CA GLY A 370 12.27 15.44 14.03
C GLY A 370 12.56 14.22 13.16
N ASP A 371 13.44 13.33 13.64
CA ASP A 371 13.77 12.09 12.93
C ASP A 371 12.62 11.08 13.01
N ILE A 372 12.43 10.29 11.95
CA ILE A 372 11.48 9.19 11.96
C ILE A 372 12.04 8.05 12.80
N LYS A 373 11.37 7.76 13.93
CA LYS A 373 11.84 6.74 14.88
C LYS A 373 11.19 5.37 14.72
N HIS A 374 10.11 5.25 13.95
CA HIS A 374 9.34 4.02 13.84
C HIS A 374 9.02 3.68 12.39
N GLY A 375 9.07 2.40 12.04
CA GLY A 375 8.67 1.89 10.73
C GLY A 375 7.86 0.60 10.90
N PHE A 376 6.91 0.38 9.98
CA PHE A 376 5.97 -0.74 10.07
C PHE A 376 5.99 -1.56 8.78
N GLY A 377 6.21 -2.86 8.91
CA GLY A 377 6.22 -3.84 7.84
C GLY A 377 5.04 -4.79 7.96
N ILE A 378 4.12 -4.76 7.00
CA ILE A 378 2.91 -5.59 7.02
C ILE A 378 3.09 -6.76 6.05
N ASP A 379 3.01 -7.99 6.56
CA ASP A 379 3.11 -9.21 5.77
C ASP A 379 1.88 -9.41 4.85
N GLU A 380 2.02 -10.27 3.84
CA GLU A 380 0.89 -10.67 2.99
C GLU A 380 -0.27 -11.29 3.81
N ASN A 381 -1.49 -11.18 3.28
CA ASN A 381 -2.74 -11.68 3.92
C ASN A 381 -2.92 -11.23 5.39
N THR A 382 -2.32 -10.10 5.76
CA THR A 382 -2.35 -9.51 7.10
C THR A 382 -2.69 -8.03 6.98
N ALA A 383 -3.40 -7.49 7.97
CA ALA A 383 -3.65 -6.06 8.06
C ALA A 383 -3.30 -5.52 9.45
N LEU A 384 -2.66 -4.35 9.44
CA LEU A 384 -2.57 -3.48 10.61
C LEU A 384 -3.80 -2.58 10.61
N VAL A 385 -4.59 -2.66 11.67
CA VAL A 385 -5.75 -1.80 11.87
C VAL A 385 -5.42 -0.75 12.91
N VAL A 386 -5.77 0.50 12.61
CA VAL A 386 -5.72 1.62 13.55
C VAL A 386 -7.11 2.19 13.70
N ILE A 387 -7.67 2.14 14.91
CA ILE A 387 -8.94 2.77 15.25
C ILE A 387 -8.63 4.04 16.03
N LYS A 388 -9.03 5.18 15.49
CA LYS A 388 -8.90 6.48 16.12
C LYS A 388 -10.24 6.90 16.69
N SER A 389 -10.26 7.31 17.95
CA SER A 389 -11.45 7.81 18.62
C SER A 389 -11.09 8.91 19.61
N ASN A 390 -12.10 9.64 20.08
CA ASN A 390 -11.96 10.57 21.19
C ASN A 390 -11.52 9.90 22.52
N LYS A 391 -11.73 8.58 22.67
CA LYS A 391 -11.32 7.78 23.83
C LYS A 391 -9.88 7.28 23.73
N GLY A 392 -9.20 7.56 22.63
CA GLY A 392 -7.85 7.09 22.35
C GLY A 392 -7.74 6.28 21.06
N ASN A 393 -6.50 5.91 20.75
CA ASN A 393 -6.15 5.14 19.57
C ASN A 393 -5.86 3.70 19.95
N LEU A 394 -6.36 2.78 19.13
CA LEU A 394 -6.07 1.35 19.26
C LEU A 394 -5.40 0.85 17.99
N MET A 395 -4.38 0.02 18.15
CA MET A 395 -3.75 -0.70 17.04
C MET A 395 -3.94 -2.21 17.23
N THR A 396 -4.31 -2.92 16.16
CA THR A 396 -4.49 -4.38 16.22
C THR A 396 -4.08 -5.02 14.90
N VAL A 397 -3.59 -6.25 14.98
CA VAL A 397 -3.20 -7.05 13.81
C VAL A 397 -4.26 -8.11 13.53
N ILE A 398 -4.72 -8.18 12.28
CA ILE A 398 -5.69 -9.19 11.82
C ILE A 398 -5.16 -9.89 10.56
N GLY A 399 -5.66 -11.10 10.26
CA GLY A 399 -5.24 -11.87 9.09
C GLY A 399 -4.44 -13.12 9.47
N GLN A 400 -3.46 -13.50 8.63
CA GLN A 400 -2.80 -14.81 8.71
C GLN A 400 -1.39 -14.78 9.31
N SER A 401 -0.63 -13.71 9.10
CA SER A 401 0.77 -13.60 9.51
C SER A 401 0.93 -12.54 10.61
N GLY A 402 1.70 -11.48 10.37
CA GLY A 402 1.98 -10.46 11.38
C GLY A 402 2.49 -9.14 10.81
N VAL A 403 2.83 -8.26 11.73
CA VAL A 403 3.37 -6.92 11.45
C VAL A 403 4.70 -6.79 12.16
N ALA A 404 5.76 -6.52 11.39
CA ALA A 404 7.05 -6.14 11.94
C ALA A 404 7.05 -4.65 12.29
N HIS A 405 7.64 -4.30 13.42
CA HIS A 405 7.87 -2.93 13.85
C HIS A 405 9.34 -2.73 14.11
N LEU A 406 9.93 -1.72 13.48
CA LEU A 406 11.31 -1.31 13.69
C LEU A 406 11.30 0.04 14.40
N SER A 407 12.15 0.20 15.42
CA SER A 407 12.47 1.52 15.95
C SER A 407 13.97 1.78 16.02
N THR A 408 14.38 3.02 15.77
CA THR A 408 15.79 3.40 15.77
C THR A 408 16.37 3.40 17.19
N GLN A 409 17.62 2.94 17.33
CA GLN A 409 18.40 3.08 18.56
C GLN A 409 19.40 4.24 18.44
N GLN A 410 20.05 4.59 19.54
CA GLN A 410 21.11 5.61 19.54
C GLN A 410 22.33 5.18 18.72
N LYS A 411 22.65 3.88 18.71
CA LYS A 411 23.75 3.32 17.91
C LYS A 411 23.31 3.25 16.45
N ALA A 412 24.17 3.74 15.55
CA ALA A 412 23.93 3.64 14.10
C ALA A 412 23.72 2.18 13.66
N ASN A 413 22.87 1.96 12.66
CA ASN A 413 22.54 0.63 12.12
C ASN A 413 22.06 -0.39 13.17
N SER A 414 21.53 0.12 14.28
CA SER A 414 20.99 -0.67 15.39
C SER A 414 19.53 -0.30 15.60
N TYR A 415 18.67 -1.32 15.70
CA TYR A 415 17.23 -1.16 15.73
C TYR A 415 16.61 -2.08 16.77
N ASN A 416 15.52 -1.65 17.40
CA ASN A 416 14.63 -2.60 18.07
C ASN A 416 13.70 -3.19 17.01
N TYR A 417 13.68 -4.51 16.92
CA TYR A 417 12.79 -5.28 16.07
C TYR A 417 11.71 -5.94 16.93
N SER A 418 10.46 -5.69 16.57
CA SER A 418 9.31 -6.41 17.11
C SER A 418 8.55 -7.09 15.98
N TYR A 419 7.91 -8.22 16.26
CA TYR A 419 6.96 -8.89 15.37
C TYR A 419 5.67 -9.14 16.12
N TRP A 420 4.57 -8.63 15.58
CA TRP A 420 3.23 -8.72 16.15
C TRP A 420 2.37 -9.64 15.30
N PRO A 421 2.11 -10.87 15.74
CA PRO A 421 1.28 -11.82 15.00
C PRO A 421 -0.18 -11.38 14.95
N ALA A 422 -0.97 -11.97 14.05
CA ALA A 422 -2.41 -11.80 14.03
C ALA A 422 -3.02 -12.06 15.42
N ARG A 423 -4.06 -11.28 15.75
CA ARG A 423 -4.71 -11.16 17.07
C ARG A 423 -3.94 -10.35 18.12
N SER A 424 -2.76 -9.81 17.79
CA SER A 424 -2.08 -8.87 18.67
C SER A 424 -2.83 -7.54 18.73
N VAL A 425 -3.07 -7.06 19.94
CA VAL A 425 -3.50 -5.70 20.26
C VAL A 425 -2.31 -4.94 20.83
N ILE A 426 -2.08 -3.74 20.31
CA ILE A 426 -0.92 -2.88 20.57
C ILE A 426 -1.41 -1.57 21.18
N ASP A 427 -0.84 -1.23 22.32
CA ASP A 427 -1.05 0.05 22.98
C ASP A 427 -0.12 1.10 22.37
N ILE A 428 -0.68 2.28 22.10
CA ILE A 428 0.07 3.43 21.58
C ILE A 428 0.34 4.35 22.76
N THR A 429 1.60 4.43 23.18
CA THR A 429 2.05 5.21 24.34
C THR A 429 2.89 6.40 23.91
N ASN A 430 3.18 7.30 24.85
CA ASN A 430 4.13 8.40 24.60
C ASN A 430 5.55 7.89 24.31
N ALA A 431 5.89 6.68 24.75
CA ALA A 431 7.20 6.06 24.58
C ALA A 431 7.30 5.22 23.29
N GLY A 432 6.17 4.92 22.63
CA GLY A 432 6.14 4.16 21.38
C GLY A 432 4.96 3.18 21.33
N PHE A 433 5.27 1.92 21.01
CA PHE A 433 4.28 0.86 20.73
C PHE A 433 4.64 -0.38 21.53
N GLU A 434 3.69 -0.90 22.29
CA GLU A 434 3.89 -2.05 23.17
C GLU A 434 2.73 -3.03 23.02
N LEU A 435 2.98 -4.33 23.21
CA LEU A 435 1.90 -5.31 23.26
C LEU A 435 1.01 -5.00 24.47
N SER A 436 -0.29 -4.87 24.23
CA SER A 436 -1.24 -4.60 25.30
C SER A 436 -1.40 -5.79 26.24
N GLU A 437 -1.84 -5.51 27.46
CA GLU A 437 -2.18 -6.55 28.45
C GLU A 437 -3.26 -7.52 27.93
N ARG A 438 -4.14 -7.06 27.03
CA ARG A 438 -5.14 -7.92 26.38
C ARG A 438 -4.51 -9.02 25.52
N THR A 439 -3.34 -8.75 24.94
CA THR A 439 -2.58 -9.74 24.19
C THR A 439 -1.79 -10.63 25.13
N ILE A 440 -1.11 -10.04 26.11
CA ILE A 440 -0.19 -10.74 27.02
C ILE A 440 -0.94 -11.72 27.91
N SER A 441 -2.03 -11.29 28.56
CA SER A 441 -2.86 -12.12 29.44
C SER A 441 -3.52 -13.32 28.72
N GLN A 442 -3.67 -13.25 27.40
CA GLN A 442 -4.23 -14.31 26.56
C GLN A 442 -3.15 -15.16 25.86
N ALA A 443 -1.87 -14.89 26.12
CA ALA A 443 -0.78 -15.64 25.52
C ALA A 443 -0.83 -17.11 25.98
N LEU A 444 -0.57 -18.01 25.04
CA LEU A 444 -0.45 -19.44 25.29
C LEU A 444 0.83 -19.74 26.07
N ALA A 445 0.81 -20.85 26.81
CA ALA A 445 2.00 -21.36 27.47
C ALA A 445 3.15 -21.56 26.47
N PRO A 446 4.41 -21.29 26.89
CA PRO A 446 5.59 -21.57 26.08
C PRO A 446 5.64 -23.04 25.65
N VAL A 447 6.16 -23.29 24.45
CA VAL A 447 6.40 -24.65 23.95
C VAL A 447 7.86 -25.00 24.24
N LYS A 448 8.11 -26.23 24.71
CA LYS A 448 9.49 -26.72 24.86
C LYS A 448 10.02 -27.15 23.49
N ILE A 449 10.88 -26.34 22.90
CA ILE A 449 11.55 -26.61 21.62
C ILE A 449 13.06 -26.66 21.88
N PRO A 450 13.83 -27.52 21.17
CA PRO A 450 15.29 -27.49 21.25
C PRO A 450 15.85 -26.08 20.96
N PRO A 451 17.01 -25.74 21.55
CA PRO A 451 17.69 -24.49 21.24
C PRO A 451 18.08 -24.46 19.76
N LEU A 452 18.23 -23.24 19.21
CA LEU A 452 18.68 -23.10 17.84
C LEU A 452 20.12 -23.60 17.69
N PRO A 453 20.49 -24.18 16.53
CA PRO A 453 21.87 -24.55 16.29
C PRO A 453 22.76 -23.31 16.37
N VAL A 454 23.94 -23.47 16.99
CA VAL A 454 24.96 -22.42 17.07
C VAL A 454 25.65 -22.28 15.71
N GLN A 455 24.90 -21.83 14.71
CA GLN A 455 25.32 -21.68 13.33
C GLN A 455 24.85 -20.34 12.78
N ARG A 456 25.59 -19.81 11.80
CA ARG A 456 25.16 -18.65 11.03
C ARG A 456 24.14 -19.08 9.99
N PHE A 457 23.00 -18.41 9.94
CA PHE A 457 21.96 -18.69 8.96
C PHE A 457 22.25 -17.93 7.66
N ALA A 458 22.78 -18.63 6.65
CA ALA A 458 23.13 -18.05 5.36
C ALA A 458 21.90 -17.63 4.52
N ASN A 459 22.10 -16.62 3.67
CA ASN A 459 21.08 -16.03 2.80
C ASN A 459 19.83 -15.58 3.60
N ILE A 460 20.03 -14.93 4.76
CA ILE A 460 18.96 -14.61 5.70
C ILE A 460 17.89 -13.66 5.13
N LEU A 461 18.22 -12.92 4.07
CA LEU A 461 17.31 -12.01 3.36
C LEU A 461 16.72 -12.61 2.09
N THR A 462 16.59 -13.94 2.04
CA THR A 462 15.82 -14.65 0.99
C THR A 462 14.64 -15.40 1.61
N ASP A 463 13.58 -15.61 0.83
CA ASP A 463 12.48 -16.53 1.16
C ASP A 463 11.85 -16.33 2.56
N SER A 464 11.78 -15.08 3.04
CA SER A 464 11.28 -14.75 4.38
C SER A 464 12.06 -15.39 5.54
N LYS A 465 13.30 -15.83 5.34
CA LYS A 465 14.10 -16.54 6.35
C LYS A 465 14.30 -15.74 7.62
N LEU A 466 14.44 -14.42 7.55
CA LEU A 466 14.54 -13.57 8.73
C LEU A 466 13.29 -13.67 9.63
N ARG A 467 12.08 -13.71 9.04
CA ARG A 467 10.84 -13.94 9.82
C ARG A 467 10.86 -15.34 10.43
N SER A 468 11.24 -16.36 9.66
CA SER A 468 11.32 -17.73 10.19
C SER A 468 12.31 -17.83 11.36
N LEU A 469 13.46 -17.15 11.27
CA LEU A 469 14.44 -17.10 12.33
C LEU A 469 13.90 -16.41 13.59
N THR A 470 13.27 -15.23 13.45
CA THR A 470 12.72 -14.51 14.61
C THR A 470 11.54 -15.25 15.26
N GLN A 471 10.74 -15.98 14.48
CA GLN A 471 9.70 -16.87 15.02
C GLN A 471 10.32 -18.07 15.76
N ALA A 472 11.37 -18.67 15.21
CA ALA A 472 12.06 -19.76 15.88
C ALA A 472 12.70 -19.30 17.18
N MET A 473 13.38 -18.14 17.18
CA MET A 473 13.92 -17.50 18.40
C MET A 473 12.82 -17.24 19.43
N CYS A 474 11.66 -16.75 19.01
CA CYS A 474 10.53 -16.50 19.90
C CYS A 474 10.01 -17.78 20.57
N LEU A 475 9.90 -18.87 19.80
CA LEU A 475 9.39 -20.14 20.30
C LEU A 475 10.40 -20.89 21.18
N SER A 476 11.70 -20.82 20.88
CA SER A 476 12.78 -21.41 21.69
C SER A 476 13.27 -20.49 22.83
N GLN A 477 12.79 -19.25 22.87
CA GLN A 477 13.27 -18.17 23.75
C GLN A 477 14.79 -17.94 23.63
N GLU A 478 15.29 -18.05 22.41
CA GLU A 478 16.71 -17.90 22.11
C GLU A 478 17.23 -16.51 22.50
N GLN A 479 18.44 -16.46 23.05
CA GLN A 479 19.04 -15.20 23.47
C GLN A 479 19.79 -14.49 22.34
N SER A 480 20.30 -15.24 21.36
CA SER A 480 20.98 -14.65 20.21
C SER A 480 20.91 -15.54 18.97
N ALA A 481 20.93 -14.92 17.80
CA ALA A 481 21.12 -15.60 16.54
C ALA A 481 21.85 -14.68 15.55
N VAL A 482 22.54 -15.28 14.59
CA VAL A 482 23.25 -14.54 13.56
C VAL A 482 22.79 -15.00 12.19
N GLY A 483 22.20 -14.07 11.44
CA GLY A 483 21.93 -14.23 10.01
C GLY A 483 23.08 -13.67 9.18
N GLN A 484 23.30 -14.25 8.00
CA GLN A 484 24.27 -13.75 7.03
C GLN A 484 23.60 -13.52 5.68
N GLN A 485 23.90 -12.40 5.03
CA GLN A 485 23.54 -12.11 3.64
C GLN A 485 24.76 -11.49 2.95
N ASP A 486 25.34 -12.16 1.96
CA ASP A 486 26.57 -11.68 1.30
C ASP A 486 27.68 -11.37 2.34
N ASP A 487 28.21 -10.14 2.35
CA ASP A 487 29.19 -9.60 3.31
C ASP A 487 28.56 -9.05 4.61
N LEU A 488 27.25 -9.27 4.82
CA LEU A 488 26.49 -8.69 5.92
C LEU A 488 26.18 -9.72 7.00
N LEU A 489 26.39 -9.32 8.25
CA LEU A 489 25.85 -10.00 9.43
C LEU A 489 24.66 -9.24 9.97
N ILE A 490 23.59 -9.98 10.26
CA ILE A 490 22.42 -9.52 10.98
C ILE A 490 22.46 -10.19 12.35
N ASN A 491 22.93 -9.44 13.34
CA ASN A 491 23.02 -9.88 14.72
C ASN A 491 21.70 -9.60 15.42
N LEU A 492 21.06 -10.67 15.89
CA LEU A 492 19.83 -10.62 16.68
C LEU A 492 20.17 -10.96 18.12
N THR A 493 19.81 -10.10 19.06
CA THR A 493 20.18 -10.28 20.47
C THR A 493 19.06 -9.84 21.40
N ALA A 494 18.64 -10.74 22.27
CA ALA A 494 17.69 -10.44 23.33
C ALA A 494 18.32 -9.48 24.34
N THR A 495 17.51 -8.55 24.82
CA THR A 495 17.87 -7.60 25.88
C THR A 495 16.94 -7.81 27.07
N LYS A 496 17.18 -7.10 28.17
CA LYS A 496 16.26 -7.10 29.32
C LYS A 496 14.82 -6.64 28.98
N ASN A 497 14.64 -5.94 27.85
CA ASN A 497 13.35 -5.46 27.38
C ASN A 497 12.75 -6.38 26.30
N THR A 498 13.44 -7.48 25.97
CA THR A 498 12.96 -8.45 24.99
C THR A 498 11.98 -9.41 25.64
N HIS A 499 10.82 -9.55 25.03
CA HIS A 499 9.78 -10.44 25.50
C HIS A 499 9.27 -11.32 24.37
N TYR A 500 8.91 -12.55 24.74
CA TYR A 500 8.39 -13.58 23.83
C TYR A 500 7.03 -14.05 24.34
N TYR A 501 6.00 -13.94 23.49
CA TYR A 501 4.64 -14.35 23.82
C TYR A 501 4.04 -15.16 22.69
N ARG A 502 3.61 -16.40 22.98
CA ARG A 502 2.91 -17.22 21.99
C ARG A 502 1.44 -16.80 21.91
N VAL A 503 1.12 -15.86 21.04
CA VAL A 503 -0.23 -15.26 20.94
C VAL A 503 -1.25 -16.24 20.37
N ASN A 504 -0.86 -17.10 19.44
CA ASN A 504 -1.73 -18.12 18.87
C ASN A 504 -0.95 -19.34 18.35
N THR A 505 -1.67 -20.33 17.81
CA THR A 505 -1.09 -21.60 17.33
C THR A 505 -0.71 -21.61 15.84
N GLN A 506 -0.90 -20.49 15.12
CA GLN A 506 -0.54 -20.39 13.71
C GLN A 506 0.99 -20.39 13.53
N PRO A 507 1.52 -20.72 12.33
CA PRO A 507 2.96 -20.82 12.08
C PRO A 507 3.76 -19.58 12.46
N TYR A 508 3.16 -18.39 12.34
CA TYR A 508 3.77 -17.11 12.71
C TYR A 508 3.07 -16.48 13.92
N GLY A 509 2.59 -17.32 14.85
CA GLY A 509 1.77 -16.93 16.00
C GLY A 509 2.55 -16.45 17.22
N CYS A 510 3.89 -16.30 17.14
CA CYS A 510 4.72 -15.89 18.26
C CYS A 510 5.06 -14.40 18.16
N ALA A 511 4.67 -13.63 19.16
CA ALA A 511 4.99 -12.23 19.30
C ALA A 511 6.34 -12.05 19.98
N LEU A 512 7.15 -11.19 19.38
CA LEU A 512 8.48 -10.87 19.84
C LEU A 512 8.59 -9.35 19.95
N SER A 513 9.03 -8.85 21.09
CA SER A 513 9.13 -7.41 21.36
C SER A 513 10.57 -7.01 21.60
N ASN A 514 11.00 -5.89 21.02
CA ASN A 514 12.27 -5.22 21.31
C ASN A 514 13.52 -6.11 21.23
N LEU A 515 13.59 -7.00 20.24
CA LEU A 515 14.83 -7.73 19.94
C LEU A 515 15.84 -6.75 19.31
N SER A 516 17.07 -6.75 19.80
CA SER A 516 18.12 -5.89 19.22
C SER A 516 18.54 -6.47 17.87
N LEU A 517 18.44 -5.67 16.81
CA LEU A 517 18.86 -6.00 15.45
C LEU A 517 20.00 -5.05 15.06
N ASN A 518 21.20 -5.60 14.91
CA ASN A 518 22.39 -4.87 14.46
C ASN A 518 22.84 -5.38 13.10
N VAL A 519 23.17 -4.47 12.18
CA VAL A 519 23.67 -4.81 10.85
C VAL A 519 25.12 -4.39 10.72
N GLU A 520 26.01 -5.34 10.46
CA GLU A 520 27.46 -5.14 10.39
C GLU A 520 28.04 -5.81 9.14
N ARG A 521 29.18 -5.32 8.66
CA ARG A 521 29.98 -5.97 7.61
C ARG A 521 31.10 -6.79 8.26
N PHE A 522 31.50 -7.89 7.62
CA PHE A 522 32.58 -8.74 8.10
C PHE A 522 33.62 -9.03 7.02
#